data_AF-A0A317SN45-F1
#
_entry.id   AF-A0A317SN45-F1
#
_cell.length_a   1.000
_cell.length_b   1.000
_cell.length_c   1.000
_cell.angle_alpha   90.00
_cell.angle_beta   90.00
_cell.angle_gamma   90.00
#
_symmetry.space_group_name_H-M   'P 1'
#
loop_
_entity.id
_entity.type
_entity.pdbx_description
1 polymer ?
#
loop_
_entity_poly.entity_id
_entity_poly.type
_entity_poly.pdbx_seq_one_letter_code
_entity_poly.pdbx_strand_id
1 'polypeptide(L)'
;MSSKPPKRPPPQDEKENRQSLLSASAEGAKFLILLQVASRLLTFLVNQLLLQYLSPSLLGISVQLELFMISILYFSRESLRTALQRTLAAHHQTVINLSLLTLPLGLLFAATLSLFYARSFASSETVSQPFFFESVCLYALATIIELAVEPYFALAQLGLRYKVRAAAESAAAFARCILTCGVTVAVAKGCGSNYHLTYFHKPLTSLAMSMWLQSALKHLLTQGDSLLITYFTTNHAQGIYALSSNYGSLIARMLFQPIEESSRNLFAKLLSSTTAPSRENITSAKITLQTLIKLYLLLSTFFTLAKTLSAFCYYIPLLAINGVTEAFVQSVANERELAGQSAWMFAFSLGFATVGWVFLRVLGWGAQGLVAANGVNMLVRILWSAGFVRGYFTRFEKKEEEERGKEVEGFQEVLPGWVFLSAALGVGVLARGIVSGSSSGGGNDVGVVKMLASAGGLGVVLLGVCAVSERAFFIRCYRMVKSRGE
;
A
#
# COMPACT_ATOMS: atom_id res chain seq x y z
N MET A 1 55.91 37.14 -73.43
CA MET A 1 56.08 36.72 -72.02
C MET A 1 55.23 35.48 -71.79
N SER A 2 55.87 34.34 -71.52
CA SER A 2 55.20 33.06 -71.27
C SER A 2 54.57 33.07 -69.86
N SER A 3 53.24 33.10 -69.76
CA SER A 3 52.54 32.87 -68.49
C SER A 3 52.28 31.38 -68.35
N LYS A 4 53.06 30.71 -67.49
CA LYS A 4 52.85 29.32 -67.10
C LYS A 4 51.40 29.12 -66.62
N PRO A 5 50.74 28.00 -66.96
CA PRO A 5 49.45 27.66 -66.38
C PRO A 5 49.59 27.45 -64.85
N PRO A 6 48.53 27.70 -64.06
CA PRO A 6 48.58 27.53 -62.62
C PRO A 6 48.97 26.07 -62.28
N LYS A 7 49.97 25.89 -61.42
CA LYS A 7 50.39 24.57 -60.93
C LYS A 7 49.17 23.87 -60.31
N ARG A 8 48.88 22.64 -60.77
CA ARG A 8 47.94 21.74 -60.06
C ARG A 8 48.40 21.63 -58.61
N PRO A 9 47.48 21.73 -57.62
CA PRO A 9 47.84 21.52 -56.23
C PRO A 9 48.48 20.14 -56.07
N PRO A 10 49.53 19.99 -55.24
CA PRO A 10 50.19 18.71 -55.03
C PRO A 10 49.17 17.63 -54.59
N PRO A 11 49.38 16.35 -54.93
CA PRO A 11 48.44 15.26 -54.63
C PRO A 11 48.18 15.03 -53.13
N GLN A 12 48.95 15.67 -52.24
CA GLN A 12 48.67 15.73 -50.80
C GLN A 12 47.47 16.63 -50.49
N ASP A 13 47.33 17.80 -51.12
CA ASP A 13 46.21 18.74 -50.89
C ASP A 13 44.86 18.13 -51.32
N GLU A 14 44.80 17.40 -52.44
CA GLU A 14 43.57 16.73 -52.89
C GLU A 14 43.14 15.58 -51.97
N LYS A 15 44.10 14.81 -51.45
CA LYS A 15 43.83 13.73 -50.47
C LYS A 15 43.39 14.30 -49.13
N GLU A 16 44.03 15.36 -48.67
CA GLU A 16 43.71 16.04 -47.41
C GLU A 16 42.34 16.69 -47.48
N ASN A 17 41.98 17.31 -48.62
CA ASN A 17 40.65 17.89 -48.85
C ASN A 17 39.55 16.81 -49.00
N ARG A 18 39.85 15.65 -49.59
CA ARG A 18 38.92 14.50 -49.59
C ARG A 18 38.75 13.90 -48.18
N GLN A 19 39.82 13.77 -47.42
CA GLN A 19 39.78 13.27 -46.04
C GLN A 19 39.01 14.22 -45.13
N SER A 20 39.19 15.53 -45.27
CA SER A 20 38.46 16.55 -44.51
C SER A 20 36.96 16.57 -44.84
N LEU A 21 36.59 16.39 -46.11
CA LEU A 21 35.19 16.25 -46.53
C LEU A 21 34.55 14.96 -46.01
N LEU A 22 35.28 13.84 -46.05
CA LEU A 22 34.82 12.56 -45.51
C LEU A 22 34.67 12.63 -43.98
N SER A 23 35.60 13.26 -43.26
CA SER A 23 35.50 13.43 -41.81
C SER A 23 34.37 14.38 -41.43
N ALA A 24 34.17 15.50 -42.15
CA ALA A 24 33.05 16.41 -41.94
C ALA A 24 31.69 15.76 -42.24
N SER A 25 31.62 14.92 -43.28
CA SER A 25 30.43 14.13 -43.60
C SER A 25 30.16 13.05 -42.54
N ALA A 26 31.20 12.40 -42.01
CA ALA A 26 31.10 11.41 -40.94
C ALA A 26 30.66 12.03 -39.60
N GLU A 27 31.18 13.22 -39.26
CA GLU A 27 30.72 13.98 -38.09
C GLU A 27 29.26 14.42 -38.22
N GLY A 28 28.85 14.90 -39.40
CA GLY A 28 27.46 15.22 -39.70
C GLY A 28 26.53 14.01 -39.57
N ALA A 29 26.94 12.86 -40.11
CA ALA A 29 26.19 11.61 -40.00
C ALA A 29 26.07 11.13 -38.54
N LYS A 30 27.15 11.18 -37.75
CA LYS A 30 27.14 10.84 -36.32
C LYS A 30 26.18 11.72 -35.54
N PHE A 31 26.20 13.03 -35.78
CA PHE A 31 25.30 13.98 -35.12
C PHE A 31 23.82 13.68 -35.43
N LEU A 32 23.49 13.42 -36.70
CA LEU A 32 22.14 13.07 -37.12
C LEU A 32 21.66 11.75 -36.48
N ILE A 33 22.52 10.73 -36.43
CA ILE A 33 22.18 9.44 -35.80
C ILE A 33 21.90 9.62 -34.31
N LEU A 34 22.77 10.33 -33.58
CA LEU A 34 22.59 10.55 -32.14
C LEU A 34 21.29 11.31 -31.85
N LEU A 35 21.00 12.33 -32.65
CA LEU A 35 19.79 13.14 -32.52
C LEU A 35 18.53 12.32 -32.82
N GLN A 36 18.57 11.44 -33.82
CA GLN A 36 17.49 10.51 -34.16
C GLN A 36 17.20 9.54 -33.01
N VAL A 37 18.24 8.96 -32.41
CA VAL A 37 18.12 8.03 -31.27
C VAL A 37 17.54 8.73 -30.05
N ALA A 38 18.06 9.91 -29.71
CA ALA A 38 17.57 10.72 -28.59
C ALA A 38 16.09 11.09 -28.76
N SER A 39 15.69 11.50 -29.96
CA SER A 39 14.28 11.81 -30.25
C SER A 39 13.38 10.58 -30.09
N ARG A 40 13.79 9.40 -30.57
CA ARG A 40 12.99 8.17 -30.45
C ARG A 40 12.82 7.71 -28.99
N LEU A 41 13.88 7.82 -28.19
CA LEU A 41 13.82 7.54 -26.75
C LEU A 41 12.89 8.51 -26.01
N LEU A 42 12.97 9.80 -26.34
CA LEU A 42 12.07 10.80 -25.77
C LEU A 42 10.60 10.51 -26.11
N THR A 43 10.31 10.21 -27.38
CA THR A 43 8.95 9.87 -27.81
C THR A 43 8.42 8.62 -27.08
N PHE A 44 9.27 7.61 -26.87
CA PHE A 44 8.89 6.43 -26.08
C PHE A 44 8.51 6.78 -24.63
N LEU A 45 9.33 7.59 -23.95
CA LEU A 45 9.07 8.02 -22.58
C LEU A 45 7.79 8.87 -22.47
N VAL A 46 7.60 9.81 -23.41
CA VAL A 46 6.41 10.66 -23.45
C VAL A 46 5.15 9.83 -23.74
N ASN A 47 5.20 8.90 -24.69
CA ASN A 47 4.06 8.03 -24.99
C ASN A 47 3.68 7.15 -23.80
N GLN A 48 4.65 6.68 -23.04
CA GLN A 48 4.38 5.92 -21.81
C GLN A 48 3.68 6.77 -20.73
N LEU A 49 4.02 8.05 -20.64
CA LEU A 49 3.34 8.99 -19.74
C LEU A 49 1.94 9.36 -20.24
N LEU A 50 1.76 9.51 -21.56
CA LEU A 50 0.46 9.84 -22.17
C LEU A 50 -0.59 8.74 -21.98
N LEU A 51 -0.17 7.47 -22.02
CA LEU A 51 -1.03 6.31 -21.71
C LEU A 51 -1.63 6.34 -20.30
N GLN A 52 -1.09 7.15 -19.39
CA GLN A 52 -1.61 7.32 -18.03
C GLN A 52 -2.80 8.29 -17.95
N TYR A 53 -2.98 9.16 -18.95
CA TYR A 53 -4.00 10.21 -18.95
C TYR A 53 -5.03 10.05 -20.08
N LEU A 54 -4.72 9.24 -21.09
CA LEU A 54 -5.59 9.01 -22.25
C LEU A 54 -6.10 7.56 -22.24
N SER A 55 -7.39 7.37 -22.49
CA SER A 55 -7.93 6.03 -22.70
C SER A 55 -7.39 5.44 -24.02
N PRO A 56 -7.33 4.10 -24.15
CA PRO A 56 -6.97 3.45 -25.41
C PRO A 56 -7.83 3.90 -26.60
N SER A 57 -9.10 4.24 -26.36
CA SER A 57 -10.00 4.77 -27.38
C SER A 57 -9.59 6.17 -27.86
N LEU A 58 -9.26 7.10 -26.96
CA LEU A 58 -8.81 8.45 -27.32
C LEU A 58 -7.46 8.44 -28.04
N LEU A 59 -6.55 7.55 -27.65
CA LEU A 59 -5.29 7.31 -28.35
C LEU A 59 -5.53 6.78 -29.77
N GLY A 60 -6.48 5.85 -29.94
CA GLY A 60 -6.88 5.36 -31.25
C GLY A 60 -7.36 6.49 -32.18
N ILE A 61 -8.19 7.40 -31.67
CA ILE A 61 -8.67 8.56 -32.43
C ILE A 61 -7.52 9.54 -32.74
N SER A 62 -6.61 9.78 -31.79
CA SER A 62 -5.43 10.62 -32.03
C SER A 62 -4.56 10.10 -33.19
N VAL A 63 -4.36 8.78 -33.28
CA VAL A 63 -3.60 8.16 -34.39
C VAL A 63 -4.31 8.36 -35.73
N GLN A 64 -5.64 8.30 -35.76
CA GLN A 64 -6.41 8.56 -36.99
C GLN A 64 -6.28 10.03 -37.45
N LEU A 65 -6.31 10.98 -36.52
CA LEU A 65 -6.10 12.40 -36.82
C LEU A 65 -4.67 12.69 -37.31
N GLU A 66 -3.68 11.98 -36.76
CA GLU A 66 -2.30 12.06 -37.24
C GLU A 66 -2.16 11.50 -38.67
N LEU A 67 -2.80 10.37 -38.96
CA LEU A 67 -2.85 9.81 -40.32
C LEU A 67 -3.50 10.78 -41.31
N PHE A 68 -4.58 11.44 -40.91
CA PHE A 68 -5.25 12.48 -41.69
C PHE A 68 -4.29 13.65 -42.03
N MET A 69 -3.56 14.17 -41.04
CA MET A 69 -2.57 15.23 -41.23
C MET A 69 -1.45 14.82 -42.18
N ILE A 70 -0.84 13.65 -41.96
CA ILE A 70 0.26 13.12 -42.79
C ILE A 70 -0.20 12.96 -44.24
N SER A 71 -1.44 12.51 -44.46
CA SER A 71 -2.00 12.33 -45.80
C SER A 71 -2.09 13.66 -46.55
N ILE A 72 -2.60 14.73 -45.92
CA ILE A 72 -2.66 16.07 -46.55
C ILE A 72 -1.25 16.55 -46.90
N LEU A 73 -0.31 16.45 -45.97
CA LEU A 73 1.07 16.88 -46.18
C LEU A 73 1.72 16.11 -47.34
N TYR A 74 1.52 14.80 -47.42
CA TYR A 74 2.11 13.96 -48.45
C TYR A 74 1.65 14.39 -49.86
N PHE A 75 0.33 14.49 -50.08
CA PHE A 75 -0.21 14.88 -51.37
C PHE A 75 0.10 16.33 -51.76
N SER A 76 0.20 17.22 -50.77
CA SER A 76 0.39 18.66 -51.02
C SER A 76 1.85 19.05 -51.27
N ARG A 77 2.82 18.26 -50.79
CA ARG A 77 4.23 18.70 -50.68
C ARG A 77 5.25 17.72 -51.23
N GLU A 78 5.09 16.42 -51.04
CA GLU A 78 6.17 15.44 -51.29
C GLU A 78 6.55 15.36 -52.77
N SER A 79 5.55 15.39 -53.66
CA SER A 79 5.74 15.43 -55.11
C SER A 79 6.52 16.67 -55.56
N LEU A 80 6.26 17.83 -54.92
CA LEU A 80 6.94 19.09 -55.23
C LEU A 80 8.38 19.12 -54.71
N ARG A 81 8.63 18.58 -53.50
CA ARG A 81 9.99 18.42 -52.95
C ARG A 81 10.86 17.54 -53.86
N THR A 82 10.31 16.45 -54.36
CA THR A 82 11.02 15.54 -55.27
C THR A 82 11.34 16.20 -56.61
N ALA A 83 10.43 17.02 -57.14
CA ALA A 83 10.67 17.79 -58.36
C ALA A 83 11.77 18.86 -58.18
N LEU A 84 11.76 19.56 -57.04
CA LEU A 84 12.76 20.57 -56.68
C LEU A 84 14.18 20.00 -56.53
N GLN A 85 14.32 18.77 -56.04
CA GLN A 85 15.63 18.11 -55.93
C GLN A 85 16.32 17.88 -57.29
N ARG A 86 15.55 17.83 -58.38
CA ARG A 86 16.08 17.58 -59.73
C ARG A 86 16.50 18.86 -60.45
N THR A 87 16.24 20.03 -59.87
CA THR A 87 16.50 21.34 -60.49
C THR A 87 17.68 22.06 -59.81
N LEU A 88 18.90 21.54 -60.00
CA LEU A 88 20.13 22.06 -59.38
C LEU A 88 20.54 23.48 -59.80
N ALA A 89 19.95 24.05 -60.86
CA ALA A 89 20.31 25.36 -61.42
C ALA A 89 19.18 26.42 -61.32
N ALA A 90 18.12 26.16 -60.54
CA ALA A 90 17.00 27.08 -60.44
C ALA A 90 17.36 28.32 -59.60
N HIS A 91 16.98 29.52 -60.10
CA HIS A 91 17.06 30.75 -59.32
C HIS A 91 16.21 30.65 -58.04
N HIS A 92 16.64 31.31 -56.96
CA HIS A 92 15.96 31.29 -55.66
C HIS A 92 14.46 31.63 -55.78
N GLN A 93 14.10 32.58 -56.66
CA GLN A 93 12.71 33.00 -56.87
C GLN A 93 11.83 31.88 -57.45
N THR A 94 12.34 31.06 -58.37
CA THR A 94 11.60 29.96 -58.98
C THR A 94 11.28 28.89 -57.95
N VAL A 95 12.22 28.60 -57.04
CA VAL A 95 12.05 27.64 -55.95
C VAL A 95 10.99 28.13 -54.96
N ILE A 96 11.03 29.41 -54.58
CA ILE A 96 10.02 30.02 -53.71
C ILE A 96 8.63 29.93 -54.36
N ASN A 97 8.49 30.38 -55.61
CA ASN A 97 7.21 30.39 -56.31
C ASN A 97 6.62 28.97 -56.44
N LEU A 98 7.44 27.97 -56.74
CA LEU A 98 6.99 26.58 -56.85
C LEU A 98 6.60 25.99 -55.49
N SER A 99 7.33 26.33 -54.43
CA SER A 99 7.02 25.89 -53.05
C SER A 99 5.73 26.51 -52.49
N LEU A 100 5.36 27.72 -52.93
CA LEU A 100 4.10 28.36 -52.56
C LEU A 100 2.87 27.63 -53.10
N LEU A 101 3.03 26.80 -54.14
CA LEU A 101 1.94 25.97 -54.68
C LEU A 101 1.46 24.92 -53.66
N THR A 102 2.24 24.62 -52.62
CA THR A 102 1.84 23.69 -51.57
C THR A 102 0.67 24.20 -50.72
N LEU A 103 0.48 25.53 -50.60
CA LEU A 103 -0.62 26.14 -49.85
C LEU A 103 -2.00 25.93 -50.50
N PRO A 104 -2.23 26.29 -51.78
CA PRO A 104 -3.52 26.05 -52.42
C PRO A 104 -3.83 24.56 -52.57
N LEU A 105 -2.81 23.72 -52.81
CA LEU A 105 -2.96 22.26 -52.80
C LEU A 105 -3.32 21.74 -51.39
N GLY A 106 -2.68 22.29 -50.36
CA GLY A 106 -3.00 21.99 -48.96
C GLY A 106 -4.43 22.30 -48.59
N LEU A 107 -4.96 23.46 -49.01
CA LEU A 107 -6.36 23.82 -48.79
C LEU A 107 -7.34 22.89 -49.52
N LEU A 108 -7.02 22.53 -50.77
CA LEU A 108 -7.81 21.57 -51.55
C LEU A 108 -7.85 20.20 -50.87
N PHE A 109 -6.69 19.66 -50.51
CA PHE A 109 -6.60 18.34 -49.87
C PHE A 109 -7.15 18.34 -48.45
N ALA A 110 -6.98 19.41 -47.67
CA ALA A 110 -7.60 19.55 -46.36
C ALA A 110 -9.13 19.52 -46.45
N ALA A 111 -9.73 20.31 -47.36
CA ALA A 111 -11.19 20.34 -47.52
C ALA A 111 -11.76 18.98 -47.96
N THR A 112 -11.13 18.35 -48.96
CA THR A 112 -11.58 17.06 -49.50
C THR A 112 -11.41 15.91 -48.50
N LEU A 113 -10.26 15.82 -47.83
CA LEU A 113 -10.00 14.77 -46.85
C LEU A 113 -10.79 14.99 -45.56
N SER A 114 -11.04 16.23 -45.12
CA SER A 114 -11.89 16.51 -43.95
C SER A 114 -13.33 16.06 -44.20
N LEU A 115 -13.86 16.34 -45.39
CA LEU A 115 -15.20 15.88 -45.78
C LEU A 115 -15.27 14.35 -45.83
N PHE A 116 -14.26 13.71 -46.42
CA PHE A 116 -14.17 12.26 -46.49
C PHE A 116 -14.05 11.61 -45.10
N TYR A 117 -13.22 12.17 -44.22
CA TYR A 117 -13.01 11.67 -42.86
C TYR A 117 -14.31 11.75 -42.04
N ALA A 118 -15.01 12.89 -42.10
CA ALA A 118 -16.26 13.10 -41.37
C ALA A 118 -17.46 12.30 -41.91
N ARG A 119 -17.49 11.98 -43.21
CA ARG A 119 -18.64 11.34 -43.87
C ARG A 119 -18.50 9.83 -44.06
N SER A 120 -17.29 9.31 -44.22
CA SER A 120 -17.08 7.95 -44.75
C SER A 120 -16.09 7.08 -43.98
N PHE A 121 -15.15 7.68 -43.23
CA PHE A 121 -14.07 6.92 -42.58
C PHE A 121 -14.20 6.84 -41.05
N ALA A 122 -14.70 7.88 -40.39
CA ALA A 122 -14.88 7.87 -38.93
C ALA A 122 -16.03 6.95 -38.51
N SER A 123 -15.79 6.06 -37.54
CA SER A 123 -16.84 5.20 -36.96
C SER A 123 -17.85 6.03 -36.16
N SER A 124 -19.09 5.53 -36.00
CA SER A 124 -20.14 6.20 -35.22
C SER A 124 -19.74 6.50 -33.76
N GLU A 125 -18.83 5.71 -33.20
CA GLU A 125 -18.26 5.89 -31.86
C GLU A 125 -17.19 6.99 -31.79
N THR A 126 -16.52 7.28 -32.91
CA THR A 126 -15.52 8.34 -33.03
C THR A 126 -16.19 9.70 -33.21
N VAL A 127 -17.24 9.75 -34.05
CA VAL A 127 -18.01 10.97 -34.32
C VAL A 127 -18.81 11.44 -33.09
N SER A 128 -19.17 10.52 -32.20
CA SER A 128 -19.91 10.84 -30.96
C SER A 128 -19.03 11.42 -29.85
N GLN A 129 -17.70 11.41 -30.00
CA GLN A 129 -16.81 11.99 -29.01
C GLN A 129 -16.96 13.51 -28.94
N PRO A 130 -16.87 14.10 -27.73
CA PRO A 130 -16.92 15.55 -27.57
C PRO A 130 -15.73 16.20 -28.29
N PHE A 131 -15.98 17.34 -28.94
CA PHE A 131 -14.98 18.15 -29.67
C PHE A 131 -14.36 17.49 -30.92
N PHE A 132 -15.03 16.50 -31.53
CA PHE A 132 -14.51 15.81 -32.72
C PHE A 132 -14.29 16.77 -33.91
N PHE A 133 -15.30 17.59 -34.26
CA PHE A 133 -15.20 18.51 -35.40
C PHE A 133 -14.16 19.60 -35.16
N GLU A 134 -14.09 20.11 -33.94
CA GLU A 134 -13.10 21.08 -33.48
C GLU A 134 -11.68 20.51 -33.61
N SER A 135 -11.50 19.23 -33.26
CA SER A 135 -10.22 18.53 -33.41
C SER A 135 -9.81 18.40 -34.87
N VAL A 136 -10.73 18.01 -35.77
CA VAL A 136 -10.44 17.93 -37.22
C VAL A 136 -10.07 19.30 -37.79
N CYS A 137 -10.80 20.35 -37.42
CA CYS A 137 -10.50 21.73 -37.83
C CYS A 137 -9.12 22.20 -37.33
N LEU A 138 -8.76 21.89 -36.09
CA LEU A 138 -7.46 22.22 -35.52
C LEU A 138 -6.31 21.52 -36.27
N TYR A 139 -6.46 20.23 -36.59
CA TYR A 139 -5.46 19.48 -37.36
C TYR A 139 -5.35 19.99 -38.81
N ALA A 140 -6.47 20.36 -39.44
CA ALA A 140 -6.46 20.97 -40.77
C ALA A 140 -5.73 22.33 -40.76
N LEU A 141 -6.04 23.21 -39.79
CA LEU A 141 -5.38 24.50 -39.63
C LEU A 141 -3.87 24.34 -39.36
N ALA A 142 -3.50 23.43 -38.46
CA ALA A 142 -2.09 23.12 -38.17
C ALA A 142 -1.33 22.66 -39.42
N THR A 143 -1.99 21.89 -40.29
CA THR A 143 -1.41 21.45 -41.57
C THR A 143 -1.12 22.62 -42.50
N ILE A 144 -2.04 23.59 -42.61
CA ILE A 144 -1.83 24.79 -43.44
C ILE A 144 -0.68 25.65 -42.89
N ILE A 145 -0.59 25.78 -41.57
CA ILE A 145 0.53 26.48 -40.92
C ILE A 145 1.86 25.79 -41.23
N GLU A 146 1.91 24.45 -41.20
CA GLU A 146 3.12 23.71 -41.54
C GLU A 146 3.52 23.91 -43.02
N LEU A 147 2.55 23.92 -43.94
CA LEU A 147 2.80 24.15 -45.36
C LEU A 147 3.31 25.58 -45.65
N ALA A 148 2.94 26.57 -44.84
CA ALA A 148 3.44 27.94 -44.98
C ALA A 148 4.96 28.06 -44.77
N VAL A 149 5.58 27.11 -44.06
CA VAL A 149 7.04 27.08 -43.81
C VAL A 149 7.80 26.48 -45.00
N GLU A 150 7.11 25.93 -46.00
CA GLU A 150 7.73 25.18 -47.09
C GLU A 150 8.72 25.96 -47.96
N PRO A 151 8.52 27.25 -48.28
CA PRO A 151 9.51 28.02 -49.03
C PRO A 151 10.86 28.12 -48.33
N TYR A 152 10.86 28.23 -47.00
CA TYR A 152 12.09 28.27 -46.21
C TYR A 152 12.82 26.93 -46.24
N PHE A 153 12.07 25.83 -46.19
CA PHE A 153 12.62 24.49 -46.33
C PHE A 153 13.26 24.29 -47.71
N ALA A 154 12.56 24.68 -48.77
CA ALA A 154 13.05 24.54 -50.15
C ALA A 154 14.34 25.37 -50.39
N LEU A 155 14.42 26.59 -49.86
CA LEU A 155 15.63 27.42 -49.92
C LEU A 155 16.80 26.83 -49.13
N ALA A 156 16.55 26.30 -47.94
CA ALA A 156 17.58 25.64 -47.13
C ALA A 156 18.13 24.39 -47.82
N GLN A 157 17.27 23.65 -48.51
CA GLN A 157 17.63 22.48 -49.30
C GLN A 157 18.47 22.85 -50.53
N LEU A 158 18.08 23.89 -51.28
CA LEU A 158 18.83 24.39 -52.43
C LEU A 158 20.23 24.87 -52.01
N GLY A 159 20.32 25.58 -50.87
CA GLY A 159 21.58 26.07 -50.32
C GLY A 159 22.43 25.03 -49.57
N LEU A 160 22.04 23.74 -49.60
CA LEU A 160 22.71 22.63 -48.91
C LEU A 160 22.96 22.91 -47.41
N ARG A 161 22.08 23.68 -46.77
CA ARG A 161 22.22 24.10 -45.36
C ARG A 161 21.72 23.01 -44.40
N TYR A 162 22.29 21.82 -44.49
CA TYR A 162 21.86 20.64 -43.73
C TYR A 162 21.84 20.87 -42.21
N LYS A 163 22.78 21.66 -41.67
CA LYS A 163 22.83 21.98 -40.24
C LYS A 163 21.61 22.76 -39.76
N VAL A 164 21.19 23.79 -40.51
CA VAL A 164 20.04 24.63 -40.16
C VAL A 164 18.75 23.83 -40.28
N ARG A 165 18.64 23.02 -41.33
CA ARG A 165 17.50 22.12 -41.55
C ARG A 165 17.36 21.09 -40.41
N ALA A 166 18.43 20.36 -40.11
CA ALA A 166 18.43 19.35 -39.06
C ALA A 166 18.11 19.96 -37.68
N ALA A 167 18.65 21.14 -37.38
CA ALA A 167 18.35 21.86 -36.15
C ALA A 167 16.87 22.28 -36.07
N ALA A 168 16.30 22.82 -37.16
CA ALA A 168 14.91 23.25 -37.20
C ALA A 168 13.91 22.07 -37.08
N GLU A 169 14.13 20.99 -37.83
CA GLU A 169 13.29 19.78 -37.75
C GLU A 169 13.32 19.16 -36.35
N SER A 170 14.51 19.09 -35.74
CA SER A 170 14.68 18.50 -34.41
C SER A 170 14.10 19.38 -33.30
N ALA A 171 14.25 20.70 -33.42
CA ALA A 171 13.63 21.65 -32.49
C ALA A 171 12.10 21.58 -32.56
N ALA A 172 11.52 21.47 -33.77
CA ALA A 172 10.09 21.32 -33.96
C ALA A 172 9.57 19.99 -33.38
N ALA A 173 10.27 18.88 -33.60
CA ALA A 173 9.92 17.58 -33.02
C ALA A 173 9.95 17.61 -31.48
N PHE A 174 11.00 18.21 -30.90
CA PHE A 174 11.15 18.33 -29.46
C PHE A 174 10.05 19.22 -28.84
N ALA A 175 9.77 20.37 -29.47
CA ALA A 175 8.70 21.27 -29.06
C ALA A 175 7.33 20.58 -29.10
N ARG A 176 7.03 19.83 -30.17
CA ARG A 176 5.80 19.03 -30.29
C ARG A 176 5.67 18.02 -29.15
N CYS A 177 6.72 17.26 -28.84
CA CYS A 177 6.70 16.29 -27.73
C CYS A 177 6.43 16.95 -26.37
N ILE A 178 7.11 18.06 -26.05
CA ILE A 178 6.93 18.76 -24.77
C ILE A 178 5.54 19.39 -24.67
N LEU A 179 5.10 20.07 -25.73
CA LEU A 179 3.79 20.74 -25.74
C LEU A 179 2.65 19.75 -25.62
N THR A 180 2.69 18.64 -26.39
CA THR A 180 1.66 17.59 -26.29
C THR A 180 1.60 17.02 -24.87
N CYS A 181 2.75 16.66 -24.28
CA CYS A 181 2.79 16.13 -22.91
C CYS A 181 2.30 17.16 -21.87
N GLY A 182 2.81 18.39 -21.95
CA GLY A 182 2.49 19.45 -20.99
C GLY A 182 1.01 19.83 -21.01
N VAL A 183 0.42 19.99 -22.19
CA VAL A 183 -1.01 20.31 -22.36
C VAL A 183 -1.88 19.16 -21.86
N THR A 184 -1.58 17.91 -22.22
CA THR A 184 -2.35 16.74 -21.75
C THR A 184 -2.30 16.63 -20.22
N VAL A 185 -1.14 16.81 -19.59
CA VAL A 185 -1.00 16.73 -18.13
C VAL A 185 -1.70 17.89 -17.42
N ALA A 186 -1.59 19.12 -17.94
CA ALA A 186 -2.22 20.30 -17.36
C ALA A 186 -3.76 20.18 -17.38
N VAL A 187 -4.33 19.76 -18.51
CA VAL A 187 -5.77 19.55 -18.67
C VAL A 187 -6.24 18.39 -17.79
N ALA A 188 -5.49 17.28 -17.72
CA ALA A 188 -5.85 16.15 -16.86
C ALA A 188 -5.84 16.49 -15.36
N LYS A 189 -4.92 17.36 -14.91
CA LYS A 189 -4.86 17.83 -13.51
C LYS A 189 -5.99 18.80 -13.14
N GLY A 190 -6.47 19.60 -14.10
CA GLY A 190 -7.56 20.55 -13.89
C GLY A 190 -8.94 19.90 -13.64
N CYS A 191 -9.10 18.62 -14.01
CA CYS A 191 -10.39 17.91 -13.94
C CYS A 191 -10.73 17.30 -12.56
N GLY A 192 -10.00 17.62 -11.49
CA GLY A 192 -10.41 17.31 -10.10
C GLY A 192 -10.43 15.81 -9.74
N SER A 193 -9.31 15.11 -9.90
CA SER A 193 -9.23 13.68 -9.53
C SER A 193 -9.00 13.45 -8.02
N ASN A 194 -9.72 12.50 -7.43
CA ASN A 194 -9.61 12.02 -6.04
C ASN A 194 -8.33 11.20 -5.75
N TYR A 195 -7.30 11.37 -6.58
CA TYR A 195 -6.04 10.64 -6.53
C TYR A 195 -4.86 11.61 -6.41
N HIS A 196 -3.89 11.28 -5.55
CA HIS A 196 -2.56 11.89 -5.60
C HIS A 196 -1.77 11.25 -6.75
N LEU A 197 -1.20 12.09 -7.63
CA LEU A 197 -0.38 11.66 -8.77
C LEU A 197 -1.08 10.65 -9.69
N THR A 198 -2.43 10.59 -9.66
CA THR A 198 -3.22 9.58 -10.40
C THR A 198 -2.98 8.13 -9.95
N TYR A 199 -2.09 7.88 -8.97
CA TYR A 199 -1.75 6.54 -8.46
C TYR A 199 -2.41 6.19 -7.13
N PHE A 200 -2.52 7.17 -6.22
CA PHE A 200 -2.86 6.91 -4.82
C PHE A 200 -4.21 7.54 -4.47
N HIS A 201 -5.22 6.72 -4.21
CA HIS A 201 -6.56 7.18 -3.82
C HIS A 201 -6.47 7.96 -2.49
N LYS A 202 -6.79 9.26 -2.51
CA LYS A 202 -6.51 10.15 -1.36
C LYS A 202 -7.10 9.66 -0.04
N PRO A 203 -8.38 9.23 0.04
CA PRO A 203 -8.94 8.67 1.27
C PRO A 203 -8.23 7.41 1.75
N LEU A 204 -7.84 6.53 0.82
CA LEU A 204 -7.23 5.24 1.16
C LEU A 204 -5.79 5.42 1.63
N THR A 205 -5.05 6.35 1.01
CA THR A 205 -3.69 6.69 1.43
C THR A 205 -3.67 7.40 2.77
N SER A 206 -4.64 8.27 3.05
CA SER A 206 -4.81 8.88 4.37
C SER A 206 -5.10 7.81 5.44
N LEU A 207 -6.02 6.88 5.15
CA LEU A 207 -6.34 5.77 6.06
C LEU A 207 -5.13 4.85 6.28
N ALA A 208 -4.41 4.48 5.22
CA ALA A 208 -3.22 3.64 5.29
C ALA A 208 -2.09 4.29 6.10
N MET A 209 -1.86 5.60 5.91
CA MET A 209 -0.89 6.36 6.70
C MET A 209 -1.27 6.42 8.17
N SER A 210 -2.55 6.65 8.48
CA SER A 210 -3.06 6.61 9.86
C SER A 210 -2.84 5.25 10.52
N MET A 211 -3.19 4.15 9.82
CA MET A 211 -3.01 2.78 10.30
C MET A 211 -1.53 2.40 10.47
N TRP A 212 -0.66 2.86 9.57
CA TRP A 212 0.77 2.64 9.66
C TRP A 212 1.39 3.35 10.86
N LEU A 213 1.09 4.65 11.03
CA LEU A 213 1.62 5.44 12.15
C LEU A 213 1.15 4.86 13.49
N GLN A 214 -0.10 4.42 13.55
CA GLN A 214 -0.64 3.70 14.69
C GLN A 214 0.12 2.40 14.97
N SER A 215 0.40 1.59 13.94
CA SER A 215 1.13 0.32 14.08
C SER A 215 2.58 0.54 14.53
N ALA A 216 3.23 1.58 14.02
CA ALA A 216 4.59 1.97 14.42
C ALA A 216 4.64 2.43 15.88
N LEU A 217 3.71 3.31 16.29
CA LEU A 217 3.58 3.74 17.69
C LEU A 217 3.27 2.56 18.60
N LYS A 218 2.34 1.69 18.20
CA LYS A 218 2.02 0.47 18.94
C LYS A 218 3.23 -0.44 19.08
N HIS A 219 4.03 -0.61 18.02
CA HIS A 219 5.25 -1.41 18.09
C HIS A 219 6.24 -0.83 19.12
N LEU A 220 6.47 0.48 19.08
CA LEU A 220 7.33 1.16 20.06
C LEU A 220 6.80 1.01 21.50
N LEU A 221 5.49 1.17 21.69
CA LEU A 221 4.82 1.02 22.98
C LEU A 221 4.85 -0.42 23.51
N THR A 222 4.73 -1.41 22.62
CA THR A 222 4.74 -2.83 22.98
C THR A 222 6.16 -3.33 23.23
N GLN A 223 7.16 -2.75 22.56
CA GLN A 223 8.58 -3.03 22.78
C GLN A 223 9.20 -2.17 23.90
N GLY A 224 8.46 -1.18 24.42
CA GLY A 224 8.91 -0.32 25.52
C GLY A 224 9.36 -1.11 26.74
N ASP A 225 8.68 -2.21 27.06
CA ASP A 225 9.02 -3.12 28.14
C ASP A 225 10.41 -3.73 27.94
N SER A 226 10.69 -4.22 26.72
CA SER A 226 11.99 -4.77 26.33
C SER A 226 13.09 -3.70 26.41
N LEU A 227 12.82 -2.48 25.96
CA LEU A 227 13.77 -1.36 26.01
C LEU A 227 14.09 -0.93 27.45
N LEU A 228 13.07 -0.87 28.32
CA LEU A 228 13.22 -0.55 29.74
C LEU A 228 14.01 -1.65 30.48
N ILE A 229 13.77 -2.92 30.16
CA ILE A 229 14.55 -4.05 30.65
C ILE A 229 16.02 -3.90 30.25
N THR A 230 16.28 -3.66 28.96
CA THR A 230 17.63 -3.50 28.43
C THR A 230 18.37 -2.36 29.11
N TYR A 231 17.68 -1.26 29.44
CA TYR A 231 18.31 -0.09 30.05
C TYR A 231 18.48 -0.21 31.58
N PHE A 232 17.51 -0.79 32.30
CA PHE A 232 17.48 -0.77 33.77
C PHE A 232 17.91 -2.07 34.46
N THR A 233 18.08 -3.18 33.74
CA THR A 233 18.44 -4.47 34.35
C THR A 233 19.77 -5.03 33.85
N THR A 234 20.45 -5.81 34.69
CA THR A 234 21.71 -6.48 34.34
C THR A 234 21.50 -7.57 33.29
N ASN A 235 22.49 -7.81 32.42
CA ASN A 235 22.45 -8.85 31.38
C ASN A 235 22.04 -10.24 31.88
N HIS A 236 22.42 -10.63 33.10
CA HIS A 236 22.02 -11.90 33.72
C HIS A 236 20.50 -11.97 34.00
N ALA A 237 19.95 -10.90 34.59
CA ALA A 237 18.51 -10.78 34.83
C ALA A 237 17.70 -10.70 33.51
N GLN A 238 18.27 -10.03 32.49
CA GLN A 238 17.70 -10.02 31.14
C GLN A 238 17.63 -11.43 30.55
N GLY A 239 18.70 -12.24 30.71
CA GLY A 239 18.73 -13.63 30.27
C GLY A 239 17.67 -14.51 30.95
N ILE A 240 17.52 -14.40 32.27
CA ILE A 240 16.49 -15.15 33.03
C ILE A 240 15.08 -14.72 32.62
N TYR A 241 14.84 -13.41 32.44
CA TYR A 241 13.56 -12.89 31.97
C TYR A 241 13.26 -13.33 30.53
N ALA A 242 14.23 -13.26 29.62
CA ALA A 242 14.08 -13.66 28.23
C ALA A 242 13.81 -15.17 28.10
N LEU A 243 14.53 -16.01 28.85
CA LEU A 243 14.29 -17.46 28.90
C LEU A 243 12.88 -17.75 29.43
N SER A 244 12.51 -17.12 30.55
CA SER A 244 11.20 -17.30 31.17
C SER A 244 10.06 -16.78 30.28
N SER A 245 10.23 -15.64 29.60
CA SER A 245 9.22 -15.04 28.72
C SER A 245 9.06 -15.85 27.43
N ASN A 246 10.18 -16.21 26.78
CA ASN A 246 10.14 -16.92 25.50
C ASN A 246 9.65 -18.36 25.66
N TYR A 247 10.11 -19.12 26.66
CA TYR A 247 9.64 -20.50 26.89
C TYR A 247 8.38 -20.58 27.76
N GLY A 248 8.17 -19.61 28.65
CA GLY A 248 6.99 -19.54 29.52
C GLY A 248 5.69 -19.24 28.77
N SER A 249 5.75 -18.34 27.78
CA SER A 249 4.58 -17.91 27.01
C SER A 249 4.45 -18.55 25.62
N LEU A 250 5.44 -19.30 25.12
CA LEU A 250 5.45 -19.87 23.76
C LEU A 250 4.17 -20.64 23.43
N ILE A 251 3.79 -21.57 24.31
CA ILE A 251 2.64 -22.45 24.08
C ILE A 251 1.34 -21.65 24.09
N ALA A 252 1.23 -20.66 24.98
CA ALA A 252 0.09 -19.75 25.03
C ALA A 252 0.00 -18.89 23.76
N ARG A 253 1.14 -18.36 23.26
CA ARG A 253 1.18 -17.57 22.01
C ARG A 253 0.83 -18.42 20.79
N MET A 254 1.37 -19.64 20.69
CA MET A 254 1.05 -20.56 19.59
C MET A 254 -0.44 -20.90 19.51
N LEU A 255 -1.13 -20.97 20.65
CA LEU A 255 -2.57 -21.26 20.72
C LEU A 255 -3.45 -20.01 20.58
N PHE A 256 -3.13 -18.93 21.30
CA PHE A 256 -3.98 -17.74 21.36
C PHE A 256 -3.84 -16.85 20.13
N GLN A 257 -2.63 -16.68 19.59
CA GLN A 257 -2.39 -15.75 18.48
C GLN A 257 -3.20 -16.08 17.20
N PRO A 258 -3.30 -17.36 16.74
CA PRO A 258 -4.13 -17.69 15.58
C PRO A 258 -5.62 -17.47 15.83
N ILE A 259 -6.09 -17.71 17.05
CA ILE A 259 -7.49 -17.52 17.44
C ILE A 259 -7.80 -16.02 17.51
N GLU A 260 -6.90 -15.19 18.05
CA GLU A 260 -7.02 -13.73 18.06
C GLU A 260 -7.13 -13.18 16.64
N GLU A 261 -6.26 -13.61 15.72
CA GLU A 261 -6.27 -13.18 14.33
C GLU A 261 -7.53 -13.62 13.58
N SER A 262 -7.98 -14.85 13.81
CA SER A 262 -9.26 -15.35 13.29
C SER A 262 -10.46 -14.55 13.82
N SER A 263 -10.44 -14.21 15.12
CA SER A 263 -11.50 -13.42 15.75
C SER A 263 -11.59 -11.99 15.22
N ARG A 264 -10.45 -11.34 14.93
CA ARG A 264 -10.41 -10.01 14.27
C ARG A 264 -11.16 -10.03 12.94
N ASN A 265 -10.86 -11.01 12.11
CA ASN A 265 -11.48 -11.16 10.79
C ASN A 265 -12.98 -11.46 10.90
N LEU A 266 -13.38 -12.27 11.89
CA LEU A 266 -14.78 -12.57 12.16
C LEU A 266 -15.55 -11.31 12.58
N PHE A 267 -15.04 -10.56 13.56
CA PHE A 267 -15.69 -9.36 14.06
C PHE A 267 -15.76 -8.25 13.02
N ALA A 268 -14.70 -8.07 12.23
CA ALA A 268 -14.71 -7.14 11.10
C ALA A 268 -15.86 -7.50 10.14
N LYS A 269 -15.97 -8.76 9.70
CA LYS A 269 -17.06 -9.18 8.80
C LYS A 269 -18.47 -8.99 9.38
N LEU A 270 -18.65 -9.23 10.68
CA LEU A 270 -19.95 -9.11 11.33
C LEU A 270 -20.35 -7.66 11.60
N LEU A 271 -19.39 -6.78 11.87
CA LEU A 271 -19.63 -5.46 12.46
C LEU A 271 -19.17 -4.28 11.57
N SER A 272 -18.41 -4.50 10.49
CA SER A 272 -17.82 -3.44 9.66
C SER A 272 -18.56 -3.11 8.36
N SER A 273 -19.88 -3.34 8.26
CA SER A 273 -20.64 -2.94 7.06
C SER A 273 -20.81 -1.42 6.94
N THR A 274 -20.82 -0.89 5.71
CA THR A 274 -21.12 0.52 5.39
C THR A 274 -22.50 0.97 5.91
N THR A 275 -23.38 0.01 6.18
CA THR A 275 -24.67 0.16 6.86
C THR A 275 -24.58 -0.31 8.31
N ALA A 276 -25.42 0.23 9.20
CA ALA A 276 -25.44 -0.18 10.60
C ALA A 276 -25.58 -1.72 10.73
N PRO A 277 -24.76 -2.39 11.56
CA PRO A 277 -24.75 -3.85 11.66
C PRO A 277 -26.10 -4.40 12.14
N SER A 278 -26.50 -5.56 11.61
CA SER A 278 -27.77 -6.20 11.97
C SER A 278 -27.76 -6.72 13.42
N ARG A 279 -28.93 -6.76 14.06
CA ARG A 279 -29.12 -7.29 15.42
C ARG A 279 -28.56 -8.70 15.59
N GLU A 280 -28.76 -9.55 14.58
CA GLU A 280 -28.28 -10.92 14.58
C GLU A 280 -26.74 -10.98 14.57
N ASN A 281 -26.09 -10.10 13.79
CA ASN A 281 -24.63 -10.01 13.75
C ASN A 281 -24.05 -9.52 15.08
N ILE A 282 -24.70 -8.54 15.72
CA ILE A 282 -24.25 -7.98 17.01
C ILE A 282 -24.43 -8.98 18.14
N THR A 283 -25.57 -9.66 18.18
CA THR A 283 -25.84 -10.73 19.16
C THR A 283 -24.86 -11.89 18.98
N SER A 284 -24.60 -12.29 17.74
CA SER A 284 -23.60 -13.31 17.41
C SER A 284 -22.18 -12.90 17.81
N ALA A 285 -21.80 -11.64 17.60
CA ALA A 285 -20.50 -11.11 18.02
C ALA A 285 -20.37 -11.08 19.56
N LYS A 286 -21.42 -10.69 20.29
CA LYS A 286 -21.48 -10.69 21.76
C LYS A 286 -21.29 -12.11 22.32
N ILE A 287 -22.05 -13.09 21.81
CA ILE A 287 -21.95 -14.50 22.21
C ILE A 287 -20.56 -15.06 21.90
N THR A 288 -20.02 -14.76 20.72
CA THR A 288 -18.68 -15.24 20.33
C THR A 288 -17.59 -14.65 21.21
N LEU A 289 -17.66 -13.35 21.52
CA LEU A 289 -16.71 -12.69 22.41
C LEU A 289 -16.74 -13.29 23.83
N GLN A 290 -17.94 -13.48 24.40
CA GLN A 290 -18.11 -14.10 25.72
C GLN A 290 -17.57 -15.54 25.74
N THR A 291 -17.85 -16.30 24.68
CA THR A 291 -17.39 -17.68 24.52
C THR A 291 -15.87 -17.75 24.46
N LEU A 292 -15.23 -16.86 23.68
CA LEU A 292 -13.77 -16.78 23.58
C LEU A 292 -13.13 -16.40 24.91
N ILE A 293 -13.63 -15.38 25.61
CA ILE A 293 -13.08 -14.96 26.92
C ILE A 293 -13.19 -16.11 27.93
N LYS A 294 -14.34 -16.78 28.02
CA LYS A 294 -14.52 -17.91 28.94
C LYS A 294 -13.61 -19.09 28.60
N LEU A 295 -13.49 -19.43 27.31
CA LEU A 295 -12.56 -20.48 26.85
C LEU A 295 -11.11 -20.14 27.20
N TYR A 296 -10.70 -18.88 27.01
CA TYR A 296 -9.37 -18.40 27.31
C TYR A 296 -9.06 -18.43 28.80
N LEU A 297 -10.03 -18.08 29.66
CA LEU A 297 -9.90 -18.19 31.12
C LEU A 297 -9.69 -19.65 31.55
N LEU A 298 -10.50 -20.58 31.04
CA LEU A 298 -10.38 -22.01 31.34
C LEU A 298 -9.03 -22.59 30.87
N LEU A 299 -8.61 -22.25 29.64
CA LEU A 299 -7.34 -22.72 29.09
C LEU A 299 -6.14 -22.11 29.83
N SER A 300 -6.23 -20.84 30.25
CA SER A 300 -5.19 -20.17 31.02
C SER A 300 -5.00 -20.76 32.42
N THR A 301 -6.09 -21.16 33.09
CA THR A 301 -6.00 -21.85 34.38
C THR A 301 -5.27 -23.20 34.28
N PHE A 302 -5.43 -23.92 33.17
CA PHE A 302 -4.69 -25.16 32.92
C PHE A 302 -3.19 -24.91 32.73
N PHE A 303 -2.84 -23.88 31.95
CA PHE A 303 -1.43 -23.47 31.76
C PHE A 303 -0.76 -22.96 33.03
N THR A 304 -1.52 -22.31 33.91
CA THR A 304 -1.02 -21.79 35.20
C THR A 304 -0.57 -22.93 36.13
N LEU A 305 -1.25 -24.08 36.07
CA LEU A 305 -0.95 -25.24 36.91
C LEU A 305 0.22 -26.09 36.39
N ALA A 306 0.43 -26.14 35.08
CA ALA A 306 1.53 -26.88 34.47
C ALA A 306 2.92 -26.27 34.76
N LYS A 307 2.99 -25.00 35.21
CA LYS A 307 4.24 -24.24 35.39
C LYS A 307 4.37 -23.65 36.80
N THR A 308 4.21 -24.47 37.83
CA THR A 308 4.03 -24.09 39.24
C THR A 308 5.12 -23.26 39.94
N LEU A 309 6.14 -22.71 39.26
CA LEU A 309 7.26 -22.02 39.91
C LEU A 309 7.53 -20.58 39.43
N SER A 310 6.73 -20.00 38.51
CA SER A 310 7.04 -18.65 38.00
C SER A 310 5.88 -17.67 38.12
N ALA A 311 6.18 -16.44 38.57
CA ALA A 311 5.27 -15.29 38.54
C ALA A 311 4.65 -15.05 37.15
N PHE A 312 5.31 -15.53 36.08
CA PHE A 312 4.80 -15.54 34.71
C PHE A 312 3.48 -16.31 34.53
N CYS A 313 3.10 -17.21 35.44
CA CYS A 313 1.85 -17.97 35.30
C CYS A 313 0.62 -17.10 35.51
N TYR A 314 0.70 -16.08 36.37
CA TYR A 314 -0.36 -15.08 36.54
C TYR A 314 -0.49 -14.14 35.34
N TYR A 315 0.51 -14.09 34.47
CA TYR A 315 0.52 -13.28 33.26
C TYR A 315 -0.25 -13.93 32.10
N ILE A 316 -0.36 -15.26 32.05
CA ILE A 316 -1.01 -15.99 30.95
C ILE A 316 -2.50 -15.63 30.82
N PRO A 317 -3.32 -15.63 31.89
CA PRO A 317 -4.72 -15.21 31.79
C PRO A 317 -4.88 -13.76 31.34
N LEU A 318 -3.98 -12.86 31.77
CA LEU A 318 -4.01 -11.46 31.38
C LEU A 318 -3.72 -11.30 29.89
N LEU A 319 -2.69 -12.00 29.38
CA LEU A 319 -2.34 -11.98 27.95
C LEU A 319 -3.49 -12.51 27.08
N ALA A 320 -4.15 -13.57 27.53
CA ALA A 320 -5.27 -14.19 26.86
C ALA A 320 -6.47 -13.21 26.73
N ILE A 321 -6.92 -12.62 27.83
CA ILE A 321 -8.06 -11.67 27.82
C ILE A 321 -7.72 -10.43 26.99
N ASN A 322 -6.49 -9.94 27.14
CA ASN A 322 -6.02 -8.76 26.45
C ASN A 322 -6.05 -8.94 24.92
N GLY A 323 -5.59 -10.07 24.41
CA GLY A 323 -5.59 -10.37 22.98
C GLY A 323 -6.99 -10.37 22.35
N VAL A 324 -7.94 -11.05 22.98
CA VAL A 324 -9.33 -11.17 22.46
C VAL A 324 -10.09 -9.84 22.55
N THR A 325 -9.97 -9.13 23.67
CA THR A 325 -10.66 -7.84 23.85
C THR A 325 -10.11 -6.78 22.91
N GLU A 326 -8.81 -6.78 22.66
CA GLU A 326 -8.19 -5.83 21.74
C GLU A 326 -8.47 -6.16 20.27
N ALA A 327 -8.55 -7.45 19.91
CA ALA A 327 -9.02 -7.90 18.61
C ALA A 327 -10.44 -7.40 18.30
N PHE A 328 -11.32 -7.39 19.30
CA PHE A 328 -12.66 -6.82 19.19
C PHE A 328 -12.61 -5.29 19.00
N VAL A 329 -11.87 -4.55 19.84
CA VAL A 329 -11.78 -3.08 19.71
C VAL A 329 -11.28 -2.69 18.32
N GLN A 330 -10.21 -3.32 17.82
CA GLN A 330 -9.62 -2.98 16.52
C GLN A 330 -10.51 -3.29 15.32
N SER A 331 -11.44 -4.24 15.45
CA SER A 331 -12.35 -4.61 14.37
C SER A 331 -13.60 -3.73 14.30
N VAL A 332 -13.90 -2.98 15.36
CA VAL A 332 -15.18 -2.25 15.52
C VAL A 332 -14.99 -0.75 15.72
N ALA A 333 -13.84 -0.31 16.24
CA ALA A 333 -13.59 1.10 16.56
C ALA A 333 -13.41 1.97 15.31
N ASN A 334 -14.02 3.15 15.33
CA ASN A 334 -13.84 4.17 14.30
C ASN A 334 -12.47 4.86 14.42
N GLU A 335 -12.01 5.53 13.35
CA GLU A 335 -10.69 6.21 13.32
C GLU A 335 -10.42 7.10 14.55
N ARG A 336 -11.42 7.85 15.03
CA ARG A 336 -11.30 8.71 16.23
C ARG A 336 -11.18 7.92 17.53
N GLU A 337 -11.93 6.83 17.65
CA GLU A 337 -11.89 5.95 18.84
C GLU A 337 -10.58 5.17 18.89
N LEU A 338 -10.05 4.80 17.71
CA LEU A 338 -8.78 4.11 17.53
C LEU A 338 -7.58 5.05 17.81
N ALA A 339 -7.67 6.33 17.42
CA ALA A 339 -6.71 7.35 17.80
C ALA A 339 -6.72 7.61 19.31
N GLY A 340 -7.91 7.68 19.92
CA GLY A 340 -8.08 7.79 21.37
C GLY A 340 -7.51 6.58 22.12
N GLN A 341 -7.74 5.36 21.62
CA GLN A 341 -7.14 4.13 22.14
C GLN A 341 -5.61 4.23 22.17
N SER A 342 -5.02 4.69 21.07
CA SER A 342 -3.57 4.79 20.93
C SER A 342 -2.97 5.82 21.89
N ALA A 343 -3.68 6.94 22.12
CA ALA A 343 -3.28 7.94 23.11
C ALA A 343 -3.37 7.41 24.55
N TRP A 344 -4.43 6.67 24.89
CA TRP A 344 -4.54 6.01 26.19
C TRP A 344 -3.48 4.90 26.39
N MET A 345 -3.18 4.12 25.35
CA MET A 345 -2.09 3.14 25.37
C MET A 345 -0.73 3.81 25.61
N PHE A 346 -0.51 5.01 25.07
CA PHE A 346 0.69 5.80 25.36
C PHE A 346 0.76 6.25 26.82
N ALA A 347 -0.34 6.79 27.36
CA ALA A 347 -0.42 7.19 28.77
C ALA A 347 -0.18 6.00 29.73
N PHE A 348 -0.72 4.82 29.42
CA PHE A 348 -0.52 3.61 30.22
C PHE A 348 0.92 3.10 30.17
N SER A 349 1.60 3.20 29.03
CA SER A 349 3.01 2.82 28.91
C SER A 349 3.93 3.75 29.71
N LEU A 350 3.61 5.05 29.81
CA LEU A 350 4.31 5.99 30.70
C LEU A 350 4.06 5.64 32.19
N GLY A 351 2.82 5.28 32.53
CA GLY A 351 2.48 4.76 33.86
C GLY A 351 3.23 3.48 34.20
N PHE A 352 3.33 2.54 33.26
CA PHE A 352 4.13 1.32 33.39
C PHE A 352 5.61 1.63 33.60
N ALA A 353 6.21 2.55 32.83
CA ALA A 353 7.60 2.95 33.03
C ALA A 353 7.85 3.48 34.45
N THR A 354 6.87 4.21 35.00
CA THR A 354 6.91 4.73 36.37
C THR A 354 6.81 3.60 37.40
N VAL A 355 5.87 2.66 37.25
CA VAL A 355 5.72 1.50 38.13
C VAL A 355 6.95 0.58 38.06
N GLY A 356 7.48 0.35 36.86
CA GLY A 356 8.71 -0.40 36.62
C GLY A 356 9.92 0.25 37.29
N TRP A 357 10.05 1.57 37.20
CA TRP A 357 11.10 2.31 37.91
C TRP A 357 10.98 2.15 39.43
N VAL A 358 9.77 2.27 40.00
CA VAL A 358 9.54 2.06 41.44
C VAL A 358 9.91 0.63 41.86
N PHE A 359 9.46 -0.38 41.12
CA PHE A 359 9.69 -1.78 41.46
C PHE A 359 11.17 -2.19 41.32
N LEU A 360 11.90 -1.57 40.39
CA LEU A 360 13.32 -1.84 40.16
C LEU A 360 14.25 -1.05 41.09
N ARG A 361 13.99 0.25 41.29
CA ARG A 361 14.90 1.16 42.02
C ARG A 361 14.53 1.36 43.49
N VAL A 362 13.24 1.38 43.82
CA VAL A 362 12.77 1.68 45.18
C VAL A 362 12.57 0.40 45.98
N LEU A 363 11.96 -0.63 45.38
CA LEU A 363 11.65 -1.90 46.09
C LEU A 363 12.71 -3.00 45.91
N GLY A 364 13.62 -2.89 44.93
CA GLY A 364 14.68 -3.88 44.71
C GLY A 364 14.19 -5.26 44.26
N TRP A 365 12.96 -5.37 43.73
CA TRP A 365 12.35 -6.66 43.35
C TRP A 365 12.92 -7.29 42.07
N GLY A 366 13.92 -6.67 41.45
CA GLY A 366 14.66 -7.22 40.30
C GLY A 366 13.73 -7.71 39.18
N ALA A 367 14.00 -8.92 38.66
CA ALA A 367 13.23 -9.52 37.57
C ALA A 367 11.75 -9.82 37.93
N GLN A 368 11.43 -10.08 39.21
CA GLN A 368 10.05 -10.35 39.64
C GLN A 368 9.19 -9.08 39.64
N GLY A 369 9.78 -7.94 40.04
CA GLY A 369 9.12 -6.64 39.94
C GLY A 369 8.77 -6.28 38.49
N LEU A 370 9.61 -6.71 37.55
CA LEU A 370 9.40 -6.43 36.13
C LEU A 370 8.22 -7.23 35.53
N VAL A 371 8.05 -8.48 35.95
CA VAL A 371 6.87 -9.29 35.61
C VAL A 371 5.59 -8.71 36.22
N ALA A 372 5.66 -8.25 37.47
CA ALA A 372 4.52 -7.62 38.14
C ALA A 372 4.11 -6.31 37.46
N ALA A 373 5.07 -5.46 37.08
CA ALA A 373 4.82 -4.23 36.36
C ALA A 373 4.15 -4.49 35.00
N ASN A 374 4.61 -5.50 34.24
CA ASN A 374 4.01 -5.89 32.97
C ASN A 374 2.58 -6.46 33.19
N GLY A 375 2.34 -7.20 34.27
CA GLY A 375 1.01 -7.64 34.67
C GLY A 375 0.05 -6.47 34.93
N VAL A 376 0.50 -5.43 35.64
CA VAL A 376 -0.29 -4.21 35.88
C VAL A 376 -0.58 -3.47 34.56
N ASN A 377 0.40 -3.36 33.67
CA ASN A 377 0.22 -2.75 32.34
C ASN A 377 -0.88 -3.47 31.53
N MET A 378 -0.83 -4.81 31.47
CA MET A 378 -1.86 -5.62 30.82
C MET A 378 -3.23 -5.44 31.48
N LEU A 379 -3.30 -5.38 32.81
CA LEU A 379 -4.55 -5.20 33.55
C LEU A 379 -5.24 -3.88 33.19
N VAL A 380 -4.50 -2.76 33.21
CA VAL A 380 -5.04 -1.44 32.86
C VAL A 380 -5.55 -1.44 31.41
N ARG A 381 -4.81 -2.09 30.50
CA ARG A 381 -5.23 -2.25 29.10
C ARG A 381 -6.53 -3.06 28.96
N ILE A 382 -6.66 -4.14 29.72
CA ILE A 382 -7.89 -4.96 29.78
C ILE A 382 -9.06 -4.13 30.32
N LEU A 383 -8.87 -3.35 31.38
CA LEU A 383 -9.91 -2.51 31.96
C LEU A 383 -10.42 -1.47 30.96
N TRP A 384 -9.50 -0.84 30.22
CA TRP A 384 -9.86 0.10 29.16
C TRP A 384 -10.63 -0.58 28.03
N SER A 385 -10.14 -1.72 27.52
CA SER A 385 -10.82 -2.47 26.45
C SER A 385 -12.18 -2.99 26.91
N ALA A 386 -12.31 -3.45 28.16
CA ALA A 386 -13.56 -3.87 28.75
C ALA A 386 -14.55 -2.71 28.87
N GLY A 387 -14.07 -1.52 29.24
CA GLY A 387 -14.85 -0.28 29.25
C GLY A 387 -15.40 0.07 27.86
N PHE A 388 -14.56 -0.02 26.82
CA PHE A 388 -14.97 0.20 25.43
C PHE A 388 -16.02 -0.82 24.99
N VAL A 389 -15.76 -2.12 25.21
CA VAL A 389 -16.67 -3.22 24.88
C VAL A 389 -18.03 -3.01 25.55
N ARG A 390 -18.05 -2.70 26.85
CA ARG A 390 -19.29 -2.42 27.59
C ARG A 390 -20.00 -1.21 27.02
N GLY A 391 -19.29 -0.11 26.78
CA GLY A 391 -19.87 1.10 26.18
C GLY A 391 -20.46 0.86 24.80
N TYR A 392 -19.80 0.05 23.95
CA TYR A 392 -20.28 -0.32 22.62
C TYR A 392 -21.59 -1.09 22.68
N PHE A 393 -21.66 -2.17 23.48
CA PHE A 393 -22.87 -2.96 23.61
C PHE A 393 -24.01 -2.18 24.30
N THR A 394 -23.72 -1.37 25.33
CA THR A 394 -24.76 -0.55 25.97
C THR A 394 -25.32 0.54 25.04
N ARG A 395 -24.49 1.12 24.14
CA ARG A 395 -25.00 2.05 23.11
C ARG A 395 -25.97 1.36 22.15
N PHE A 396 -25.70 0.10 21.81
CA PHE A 396 -26.60 -0.70 20.99
C PHE A 396 -27.89 -1.08 21.73
N GLU A 397 -27.77 -1.56 22.97
CA GLU A 397 -28.91 -1.95 23.82
C GLU A 397 -29.87 -0.78 24.04
N LYS A 398 -29.34 0.42 24.34
CA LYS A 398 -30.15 1.65 24.46
C LYS A 398 -30.87 2.03 23.18
N LYS A 399 -30.20 1.92 22.03
CA LYS A 399 -30.82 2.22 20.73
C LYS A 399 -31.96 1.25 20.41
N GLU A 400 -31.82 -0.03 20.77
CA GLU A 400 -32.91 -1.00 20.64
C GLU A 400 -34.06 -0.79 21.63
N GLU A 401 -33.76 -0.42 22.88
CA GLU A 401 -34.76 -0.08 23.89
C GLU A 401 -35.61 1.14 23.46
N GLU A 402 -34.97 2.18 22.92
CA GLU A 402 -35.65 3.37 22.37
C GLU A 402 -36.49 3.05 21.12
N GLU A 403 -36.04 2.16 20.24
CA GLU A 403 -36.74 1.82 18.98
C GLU A 403 -37.87 0.78 19.16
N ARG A 404 -37.76 -0.16 20.12
CA ARG A 404 -38.67 -1.32 20.21
C ARG A 404 -39.10 -1.75 21.62
N GLY A 405 -38.67 -1.08 22.69
CA GLY A 405 -39.15 -1.32 24.06
C GLY A 405 -38.88 -2.73 24.61
N LYS A 406 -37.84 -3.42 24.13
CA LYS A 406 -37.43 -4.75 24.63
C LYS A 406 -36.08 -4.66 25.34
N GLU A 407 -36.02 -5.10 26.59
CA GLU A 407 -34.75 -5.34 27.29
C GLU A 407 -33.95 -6.41 26.55
N VAL A 408 -32.69 -6.11 26.26
CA VAL A 408 -31.73 -7.07 25.69
C VAL A 408 -31.04 -7.79 26.83
N GLU A 409 -30.88 -9.11 26.75
CA GLU A 409 -30.16 -9.88 27.78
C GLU A 409 -28.76 -9.30 28.02
N GLY A 410 -28.45 -8.98 29.27
CA GLY A 410 -27.17 -8.41 29.70
C GLY A 410 -25.96 -9.33 29.40
N PHE A 411 -24.77 -8.88 29.76
CA PHE A 411 -23.57 -9.71 29.63
C PHE A 411 -23.73 -10.99 30.49
N GLN A 412 -23.93 -12.16 29.87
CA GLN A 412 -23.93 -13.45 30.56
C GLN A 412 -22.62 -13.66 31.33
N GLU A 413 -22.67 -14.34 32.48
CA GLU A 413 -21.50 -14.60 33.34
C GLU A 413 -20.34 -15.23 32.55
N VAL A 414 -19.32 -14.41 32.27
CA VAL A 414 -18.11 -14.80 31.52
C VAL A 414 -17.13 -15.58 32.40
N LEU A 415 -17.28 -15.48 33.72
CA LEU A 415 -16.42 -16.16 34.68
C LEU A 415 -16.65 -17.69 34.65
N PRO A 416 -15.59 -18.49 34.84
CA PRO A 416 -15.75 -19.91 35.15
C PRO A 416 -16.60 -20.10 36.40
N GLY A 417 -17.31 -21.22 36.50
CA GLY A 417 -18.13 -21.56 37.65
C GLY A 417 -17.29 -21.63 38.93
N TRP A 418 -17.88 -21.22 40.05
CA TRP A 418 -17.22 -21.18 41.36
C TRP A 418 -16.62 -22.53 41.79
N VAL A 419 -17.23 -23.65 41.35
CA VAL A 419 -16.73 -25.01 41.58
C VAL A 419 -15.39 -25.26 40.88
N PHE A 420 -15.22 -24.74 39.65
CA PHE A 420 -13.97 -24.85 38.93
C PHE A 420 -12.90 -23.92 39.53
N LEU A 421 -13.28 -22.69 39.90
CA LEU A 421 -12.38 -21.73 40.54
C LEU A 421 -11.85 -22.25 41.87
N SER A 422 -12.72 -22.80 42.73
CA SER A 422 -12.31 -23.36 44.02
C SER A 422 -11.42 -24.60 43.87
N ALA A 423 -11.73 -25.47 42.90
CA ALA A 423 -10.88 -26.62 42.56
C ALA A 423 -9.51 -26.18 42.02
N ALA A 424 -9.46 -25.17 41.14
CA ALA A 424 -8.21 -24.63 40.62
C ALA A 424 -7.34 -24.02 41.72
N LEU A 425 -7.96 -23.31 42.68
CA LEU A 425 -7.28 -22.71 43.82
C LEU A 425 -6.75 -23.80 44.77
N GLY A 426 -7.56 -24.82 45.09
CA GLY A 426 -7.14 -25.96 45.90
C GLY A 426 -6.01 -26.76 45.26
N VAL A 427 -6.09 -27.03 43.95
CA VAL A 427 -5.03 -27.69 43.19
C VAL A 427 -3.77 -26.84 43.14
N GLY A 428 -3.88 -25.52 43.02
CA GLY A 428 -2.75 -24.59 43.06
C GLY A 428 -2.03 -24.57 44.41
N VAL A 429 -2.78 -24.63 45.52
CA VAL A 429 -2.22 -24.72 46.88
C VAL A 429 -1.51 -26.07 47.08
N LEU A 430 -2.13 -27.17 46.66
CA LEU A 430 -1.52 -28.51 46.71
C LEU A 430 -0.24 -28.58 45.88
N ALA A 431 -0.25 -28.04 44.67
CA ALA A 431 0.91 -28.01 43.79
C ALA A 431 2.06 -27.19 44.42
N ARG A 432 1.77 -26.05 45.07
CA ARG A 432 2.78 -25.29 45.83
C ARG A 432 3.33 -26.07 47.03
N GLY A 433 2.49 -26.81 47.75
CA GLY A 433 2.91 -27.66 48.86
C GLY A 433 3.87 -28.78 48.42
N ILE A 434 3.58 -29.44 47.31
CA ILE A 434 4.42 -30.51 46.74
C ILE A 434 5.78 -29.96 46.29
N VAL A 435 5.78 -28.77 45.67
CA VAL A 435 7.00 -28.14 45.15
C VAL A 435 7.88 -27.62 46.29
N SER A 436 7.30 -26.94 47.29
CA SER A 436 8.05 -26.46 48.46
C SER A 436 8.62 -27.60 49.32
N GLY A 437 7.91 -28.72 49.44
CA GLY A 437 8.41 -29.93 50.10
C GLY A 437 9.53 -30.65 49.32
N SER A 438 9.56 -30.52 47.99
CA SER A 438 10.60 -31.14 47.15
C SER A 438 11.90 -30.33 47.09
N SER A 439 11.85 -29.01 47.29
CA SER A 439 13.03 -28.13 47.32
C SER A 439 13.95 -28.31 48.53
N SER A 440 13.53 -29.06 49.56
CA SER A 440 14.36 -29.36 50.74
C SER A 440 15.28 -30.58 50.56
N GLY A 441 15.15 -31.35 49.48
CA GLY A 441 15.98 -32.51 49.17
C GLY A 441 16.86 -32.23 47.95
N GLY A 442 18.19 -32.26 48.14
CA GLY A 442 19.15 -31.93 47.08
C GLY A 442 18.98 -32.73 45.78
N GLY A 443 18.90 -32.02 44.66
CA GLY A 443 19.65 -32.29 43.43
C GLY A 443 19.53 -33.63 42.70
N ASN A 444 18.53 -34.48 42.95
CA ASN A 444 18.37 -35.74 42.20
C ASN A 444 17.31 -35.61 41.08
N ASP A 445 17.63 -36.07 39.86
CA ASP A 445 16.73 -36.12 38.69
C ASP A 445 15.38 -36.80 38.97
N VAL A 446 15.34 -37.71 39.95
CA VAL A 446 14.13 -38.38 40.45
C VAL A 446 13.11 -37.39 41.03
N GLY A 447 13.54 -36.24 41.56
CA GLY A 447 12.68 -35.18 42.07
C GLY A 447 11.95 -34.42 40.97
N VAL A 448 12.61 -34.18 39.84
CA VAL A 448 12.02 -33.47 38.68
C VAL A 448 10.94 -34.33 38.03
N VAL A 449 11.19 -35.63 37.89
CA VAL A 449 10.21 -36.59 37.34
C VAL A 449 8.97 -36.70 38.25
N LYS A 450 9.15 -36.75 39.58
CA LYS A 450 8.02 -36.74 40.53
C LYS A 450 7.24 -35.43 40.49
N MET A 451 7.92 -34.30 40.35
CA MET A 451 7.27 -32.98 40.21
C MET A 451 6.44 -32.91 38.93
N LEU A 452 6.98 -33.34 37.78
CA LEU A 452 6.26 -33.42 36.51
C LEU A 452 5.06 -34.39 36.57
N ALA A 453 5.24 -35.58 37.16
CA ALA A 453 4.17 -36.56 37.33
C ALA A 453 3.05 -36.04 38.23
N SER A 454 3.39 -35.36 39.33
CA SER A 454 2.40 -34.76 40.24
C SER A 454 1.66 -33.58 39.59
N ALA A 455 2.35 -32.74 38.82
CA ALA A 455 1.73 -31.66 38.06
C ALA A 455 0.80 -32.20 36.96
N GLY A 456 1.21 -33.26 36.26
CA GLY A 456 0.38 -33.96 35.28
C GLY A 456 -0.88 -34.57 35.89
N GLY A 457 -0.76 -35.26 37.03
CA GLY A 457 -1.90 -35.84 37.75
C GLY A 457 -2.89 -34.77 38.26
N LEU A 458 -2.39 -33.69 38.84
CA LEU A 458 -3.20 -32.54 39.26
C LEU A 458 -3.89 -31.86 38.05
N GLY A 459 -3.21 -31.79 36.90
CA GLY A 459 -3.78 -31.31 35.65
C GLY A 459 -4.95 -32.18 35.15
N VAL A 460 -4.83 -33.51 35.23
CA VAL A 460 -5.92 -34.45 34.86
C VAL A 460 -7.13 -34.30 35.78
N VAL A 461 -6.92 -34.17 37.08
CA VAL A 461 -8.01 -33.91 38.04
C VAL A 461 -8.72 -32.60 37.71
N LEU A 462 -7.96 -31.54 37.44
CA LEU A 462 -8.54 -30.26 37.05
C LEU A 462 -9.32 -30.34 35.73
N LEU A 463 -8.82 -31.09 34.74
CA LEU A 463 -9.54 -31.33 33.48
C LEU A 463 -10.86 -32.06 33.71
N GLY A 464 -10.87 -33.06 34.60
CA GLY A 464 -12.10 -33.76 34.99
C GLY A 464 -13.12 -32.83 35.65
N VAL A 465 -12.67 -32.00 36.59
CA VAL A 465 -13.54 -30.99 37.24
C VAL A 465 -14.03 -29.96 36.23
N CYS A 466 -13.19 -29.50 35.30
CA CYS A 466 -13.57 -28.60 34.22
C CYS A 466 -14.66 -29.20 33.33
N ALA A 467 -14.45 -30.43 32.86
CA ALA A 467 -15.39 -31.11 31.97
C ALA A 467 -16.78 -31.30 32.61
N VAL A 468 -16.84 -31.53 33.92
CA VAL A 468 -18.11 -31.69 34.66
C VAL A 468 -18.75 -30.34 34.99
N SER A 469 -17.98 -29.42 35.58
CA SER A 469 -18.50 -28.11 36.04
C SER A 469 -18.93 -27.20 34.87
N GLU A 470 -18.21 -27.27 33.75
CA GLU A 470 -18.47 -26.44 32.56
C GLU A 470 -19.13 -27.21 31.42
N ARG A 471 -19.73 -28.38 31.71
CA ARG A 471 -20.36 -29.26 30.70
C ARG A 471 -21.36 -28.50 29.80
N ALA A 472 -22.19 -27.64 30.40
CA ALA A 472 -23.17 -26.85 29.68
C ALA A 472 -22.52 -25.88 28.67
N PHE A 473 -21.37 -25.30 29.03
CA PHE A 473 -20.60 -24.43 28.15
C PHE A 473 -20.00 -25.19 26.96
N PHE A 474 -19.39 -26.35 27.20
CA PHE A 474 -18.83 -27.18 26.13
C PHE A 474 -19.90 -27.68 25.15
N ILE A 475 -21.09 -28.06 25.64
CA ILE A 475 -22.21 -28.46 24.79
C ILE A 475 -22.68 -27.29 23.90
N ARG A 476 -22.71 -26.05 24.42
CA ARG A 476 -23.03 -24.85 23.62
C ARG A 476 -22.00 -24.62 22.52
N CYS A 477 -20.71 -24.70 22.85
CA CYS A 477 -19.62 -24.57 21.87
C CYS A 477 -19.73 -25.61 20.75
N TYR A 478 -19.99 -26.87 21.11
CA TYR A 478 -20.16 -27.96 20.13
C TYR A 478 -21.32 -27.70 19.17
N ARG A 479 -22.47 -27.23 19.67
CA ARG A 479 -23.63 -26.89 18.83
C ARG A 479 -23.35 -25.74 17.86
N MET A 480 -22.62 -24.71 18.30
CA MET A 480 -22.23 -23.57 17.45
C MET A 480 -21.32 -23.97 16.30
N VAL A 481 -20.42 -24.94 16.51
CA VAL A 481 -19.55 -25.46 15.45
C VAL A 481 -20.35 -26.33 14.49
N LYS A 482 -21.25 -27.18 15.02
CA LYS A 482 -22.06 -28.08 14.19
C LYS A 482 -23.05 -27.34 13.29
N SER A 483 -23.69 -26.27 13.76
CA SER A 483 -24.68 -25.52 12.97
C SER A 483 -24.10 -24.65 11.85
N ARG A 484 -22.77 -24.61 11.68
CA ARG A 484 -22.07 -23.91 10.58
C ARG A 484 -21.57 -24.86 9.48
N GLY A 485 -21.66 -26.17 9.69
CA GLY A 485 -21.23 -27.21 8.74
C GLY A 485 -22.38 -27.86 7.95
N GLU A 486 -23.62 -27.45 8.24
CA GLU A 486 -24.83 -27.69 7.44
C GLU A 486 -25.22 -26.36 6.78
#